data_AF-A0A2N6VJD5-F1
#
_entry.id   AF-A0A2N6VJD5-F1
#
_cell.length_a   1.000
_cell.length_b   1.000
_cell.length_c   1.000
_cell.angle_alpha   90.00
_cell.angle_beta   90.00
_cell.angle_gamma   90.00
#
_symmetry.space_group_name_H-M   'P 1'
#
loop_
_entity.id
_entity.type
_entity.pdbx_description
1 polymer ?
#
loop_
_entity_poly.entity_id
_entity_poly.type
_entity_poly.pdbx_seq_one_letter_code
_entity_poly.pdbx_strand_id
1 'polypeptide(L)' 'MTDIVICSPVRSAVGAFGGQFRDVPVEDLASEVIAGLMKTSGLPGDAVDDVILGNCYPT' A
#
# COMPACT_ATOMS: atom_id res chain seq x y z
N MET A 1 -21.77 -8.69 16.77
CA MET A 1 -20.64 -8.97 15.86
C MET A 1 -20.77 -8.01 14.70
N THR A 2 -19.74 -7.26 14.39
CA THR A 2 -19.74 -6.31 13.28
C THR A 2 -19.22 -7.02 12.04
N ASP A 3 -19.84 -6.79 10.89
CA ASP A 3 -19.37 -7.36 9.63
C ASP A 3 -18.03 -6.71 9.23
N ILE A 4 -17.12 -7.53 8.69
CA ILE A 4 -15.80 -7.09 8.21
C ILE A 4 -15.85 -7.06 6.68
N VAL A 5 -15.56 -5.90 6.10
CA VAL A 5 -15.68 -5.65 4.65
C VAL A 5 -14.36 -5.11 4.07
N ILE A 6 -14.12 -5.40 2.79
CA ILE A 6 -12.99 -4.84 2.02
C ILE A 6 -13.55 -3.77 1.09
N CYS A 7 -13.12 -2.52 1.27
CA CYS A 7 -13.75 -1.38 0.60
C CYS A 7 -13.01 -0.89 -0.66
N SER A 8 -11.67 -0.94 -0.67
CA SER A 8 -10.89 -0.24 -1.71
C SER A 8 -9.57 -0.95 -2.02
N PRO A 9 -9.61 -2.07 -2.76
CA PRO A 9 -8.39 -2.76 -3.17
C PRO A 9 -7.67 -1.96 -4.27
N VAL A 10 -6.39 -1.65 -4.04
CA VAL A 10 -5.52 -0.97 -5.01
C VAL A 10 -4.13 -1.61 -5.01
N ARG A 11 -3.35 -1.33 -6.05
CA ARG A 11 -1.96 -1.81 -6.19
C ARG A 11 -1.14 -0.87 -7.07
N SER A 12 0.17 -0.95 -6.95
CA SER A 12 1.10 -0.43 -7.95
C SER A 12 1.02 -1.25 -9.25
N ALA A 13 1.69 -0.77 -10.30
CA ALA A 13 2.12 -1.65 -11.37
C ALA A 13 3.11 -2.71 -10.84
N VAL A 14 3.29 -3.81 -11.58
CA VAL A 14 4.29 -4.84 -11.26
C VAL A 14 5.49 -4.62 -12.17
N GLY A 15 6.64 -4.26 -11.58
CA GLY A 15 7.89 -4.08 -12.31
C GLY A 15 8.57 -5.42 -12.61
N ALA A 16 9.24 -5.52 -13.76
CA ALA A 16 10.14 -6.64 -14.04
C ALA A 16 11.43 -6.53 -13.21
N PHE A 17 12.09 -7.67 -12.97
CA PHE A 17 13.42 -7.70 -12.33
C PHE A 17 14.41 -6.82 -13.11
N GLY A 18 15.06 -5.88 -12.42
CA GLY A 18 15.96 -4.90 -13.04
C GLY A 18 15.27 -3.85 -13.92
N GLY A 19 13.93 -3.74 -13.88
CA GLY A 19 13.12 -2.86 -14.71
C GLY A 19 12.76 -1.52 -14.06
N GLN A 20 11.52 -1.08 -14.30
CA GLN A 20 11.01 0.28 -13.99
C GLN A 20 11.14 0.70 -12.52
N PHE A 21 11.07 -0.26 -11.59
CA PHE A 21 11.15 -0.01 -10.14
C PHE A 21 12.47 -0.46 -9.52
N ARG A 22 13.51 -0.71 -10.34
CA ARG A 22 14.82 -1.20 -9.86
C ARG A 22 15.40 -0.31 -8.77
N ASP A 23 15.32 1.00 -8.96
CA ASP A 23 15.95 1.99 -8.07
C ASP A 23 14.95 2.59 -7.07
N VAL A 24 13.77 1.98 -6.91
CA VAL A 24 12.73 2.44 -5.97
C VAL A 24 12.81 1.61 -4.69
N PRO A 25 13.07 2.24 -3.52
CA PRO A 25 13.00 1.57 -2.22
C PRO A 25 11.61 0.97 -1.97
N VAL A 26 11.55 -0.14 -1.22
CA VAL A 26 10.29 -0.86 -0.99
C VAL A 26 9.31 -0.06 -0.15
N GLU A 27 9.82 0.71 0.82
CA GLU A 27 9.07 1.64 1.65
C GLU A 27 8.44 2.78 0.85
N ASP A 28 9.15 3.27 -0.17
CA ASP A 28 8.64 4.30 -1.08
C ASP A 28 7.52 3.73 -1.96
N LEU A 29 7.70 2.52 -2.49
CA LEU A 29 6.66 1.85 -3.26
C LEU A 29 5.41 1.55 -2.42
N ALA A 30 5.59 1.11 -1.17
CA ALA A 30 4.47 0.83 -0.25
C ALA A 30 3.75 2.12 0.17
N SER A 31 4.49 3.18 0.50
CA SER A 31 3.93 4.48 0.89
C SER A 31 3.11 5.10 -0.24
N GLU A 32 3.55 5.00 -1.49
CA GLU A 32 2.81 5.52 -2.65
C GLU A 32 1.46 4.79 -2.84
N VAL A 33 1.43 3.46 -2.65
CA VAL A 33 0.18 2.69 -2.73
C VAL A 33 -0.79 3.09 -1.61
N ILE A 34 -0.30 3.29 -0.39
CA ILE A 34 -1.11 3.74 0.75
C ILE A 34 -1.62 5.17 0.51
N ALA A 35 -0.77 6.09 0.04
CA ALA A 35 -1.17 7.45 -0.28
C ALA A 35 -2.25 7.50 -1.37
N GLY A 36 -2.12 6.67 -2.42
CA GLY A 36 -3.14 6.47 -3.44
C GLY A 36 -4.45 5.96 -2.87
N LEU A 37 -4.41 4.95 -1.98
CA LEU A 37 -5.58 4.42 -1.28
C LEU A 37 -6.29 5.49 -0.45
N MET A 38 -5.55 6.23 0.37
CA MET A 38 -6.12 7.29 1.21
C MET A 38 -6.77 8.39 0.36
N LYS A 39 -6.12 8.77 -0.75
CA LYS A 39 -6.67 9.74 -1.71
C LYS A 39 -7.96 9.26 -2.36
N THR A 40 -8.04 8.00 -2.77
CA THR A 40 -9.25 7.46 -3.43
C THR A 40 -10.38 7.17 -2.44
N SER A 41 -10.06 6.73 -1.22
CA SER A 41 -11.06 6.48 -0.17
C SER A 41 -11.60 7.76 0.46
N GLY A 42 -10.83 8.85 0.45
CA GLY A 42 -11.21 10.12 1.08
C GLY A 42 -11.24 10.07 2.61
N LEU A 43 -10.67 9.00 3.21
CA LEU A 43 -10.60 8.86 4.66
C LEU A 43 -9.56 9.83 5.24
N PRO A 44 -9.81 10.38 6.43
CA PRO A 44 -8.79 11.11 7.15
C PRO A 44 -7.74 10.13 7.71
N GLY A 45 -6.50 10.59 7.85
CA GLY A 45 -5.38 9.73 8.27
C GLY A 45 -5.53 9.14 9.68
N ASP A 46 -6.27 9.83 10.56
CA ASP A 46 -6.57 9.40 11.94
C ASP A 46 -7.69 8.34 12.02
N ALA A 47 -8.36 8.03 10.90
CA ALA A 47 -9.30 6.91 10.83
C ALA A 47 -8.63 5.55 10.62
N VAL A 48 -7.30 5.50 10.44
CA VAL A 48 -6.54 4.26 10.29
C VAL A 48 -5.99 3.84 11.65
N ASP A 49 -6.54 2.74 12.19
CA ASP A 49 -6.10 2.20 13.48
C ASP A 49 -4.75 1.47 13.40
N ASP A 50 -4.49 0.75 12.30
CA ASP A 50 -3.28 -0.05 12.12
C ASP A 50 -2.94 -0.25 10.63
N VAL A 51 -1.68 -0.56 10.34
CA VAL A 51 -1.17 -0.84 8.99
C VAL A 51 -0.42 -2.17 8.99
N ILE A 52 -1.01 -3.18 8.36
CA ILE A 52 -0.45 -4.54 8.31
C ILE A 52 0.16 -4.77 6.92
N LEU A 53 1.49 -4.90 6.86
CA LEU A 53 2.24 -5.13 5.62
C LEU A 53 2.99 -6.46 5.67
N GLY A 54 2.93 -7.21 4.56
CA GLY A 54 3.80 -8.36 4.33
C GLY A 54 5.03 -7.97 3.51
N ASN A 55 6.23 -8.19 4.05
CA ASN A 55 7.49 -8.04 3.34
C ASN A 55 8.37 -9.28 3.53
N CYS A 56 8.68 -9.99 2.43
CA CYS A 56 9.47 -11.21 2.47
C CYS A 56 10.98 -10.97 2.66
N TYR A 57 11.49 -9.77 2.35
CA TYR A 57 12.90 -9.41 2.44
C TYR A 57 13.04 -8.05 3.16
N PRO A 58 12.93 -8.01 4.50
CA PRO A 58 12.88 -6.77 5.28
C PRO A 58 14.24 -6.13 5.57
N THR A 59 15.32 -6.68 5.01
CA THR A 59 16.71 -6.32 5.32
C THR A 59 17.50 -6.01 4.07
#